data_AF-A0A4R2TK26-F1
#
_entry.id   AF-A0A4R2TK26-F1
#
_cell.length_a   1.000
_cell.length_b   1.000
_cell.length_c   1.000
_cell.angle_alpha   90.00
_cell.angle_beta   90.00
_cell.angle_gamma   90.00
#
_symmetry.space_group_name_H-M   'P 1'
#
loop_
_entity.id
_entity.type
_entity.pdbx_description
1 polymer ?
#
loop_
_entity_poly.entity_id
_entity_poly.type
_entity_poly.pdbx_seq_one_letter_code
_entity_poly.pdbx_strand_id
1 'polypeptide(L)'
;MNKHIEVIYNILPLLFTIEEGLIHVKQQISELRYEEALGLLQDSMLGIASIEQSIAPMKEKVPMGNISLLTSELKNNIINVLVNYEKGRQEFIEGQIEVQVLLSFMSWKEEIEKILKPYILS
;
A
#
# COMPACT_ATOMS: atom_id res chain seq x y z
N MET A 1 7.47 13.90 21.09
CA MET A 1 6.43 12.85 21.23
C MET A 1 5.19 13.24 20.43
N ASN A 2 4.61 14.43 20.66
CA ASN A 2 3.42 14.93 19.96
C ASN A 2 3.50 14.89 18.42
N LYS A 3 4.63 15.29 17.82
CA LYS A 3 4.79 15.27 16.35
C LYS A 3 4.66 13.87 15.73
N HIS A 4 5.07 12.81 16.43
CA HIS A 4 4.93 11.44 15.89
C HIS A 4 3.51 10.92 16.03
N ILE A 5 2.80 11.32 17.09
CA ILE A 5 1.38 11.02 17.30
C ILE A 5 0.52 11.62 16.19
N GLU A 6 0.74 12.90 15.86
CA GLU A 6 0.06 13.57 14.73
C GLU A 6 0.32 12.86 13.39
N VAL A 7 1.55 12.38 13.15
CA VAL A 7 1.86 11.62 11.95
C VAL A 7 1.12 10.28 11.93
N ILE A 8 1.04 9.57 13.06
CA ILE A 8 0.28 8.31 13.16
C ILE A 8 -1.22 8.54 12.88
N TYR A 9 -1.80 9.63 13.40
CA TYR A 9 -3.19 10.00 13.12
C TYR A 9 -3.47 10.26 11.63
N ASN A 10 -2.47 10.65 10.85
CA ASN A 10 -2.61 10.83 9.40
C ASN A 10 -2.34 9.53 8.62
N ILE A 11 -1.43 8.68 9.12
CA ILE A 11 -1.11 7.40 8.47
C ILE A 11 -2.30 6.44 8.53
N LEU A 12 -2.97 6.28 9.68
CA LEU A 12 -4.01 5.26 9.83
C LEU A 12 -5.22 5.48 8.90
N PRO A 13 -5.77 6.70 8.73
CA PRO A 13 -6.80 6.96 7.73
C PRO A 13 -6.29 6.77 6.29
N LEU A 14 -5.05 7.16 6.01
CA LEU A 14 -4.46 7.00 4.67
C LEU A 14 -4.34 5.51 4.29
N LEU A 15 -4.05 4.61 5.23
CA LEU A 15 -4.08 3.16 5.00
C LEU A 15 -5.46 2.71 4.50
N PHE A 16 -6.54 3.19 5.12
CA PHE A 16 -7.89 2.87 4.69
C PHE A 16 -8.20 3.46 3.30
N THR A 17 -7.77 4.69 3.01
CA THR A 17 -7.95 5.28 1.68
C THR A 17 -7.20 4.50 0.59
N ILE A 18 -5.98 4.03 0.86
CA ILE A 18 -5.22 3.22 -0.11
C ILE A 18 -5.89 1.86 -0.32
N GLU A 19 -6.41 1.24 0.73
CA GLU A 19 -7.16 -0.02 0.65
C GLU A 19 -8.37 0.10 -0.28
N GLU A 20 -9.22 1.10 -0.05
CA GLU A 20 -10.38 1.38 -0.91
C GLU A 20 -9.95 1.70 -2.35
N GLY A 21 -8.85 2.43 -2.51
CA GLY A 21 -8.24 2.68 -3.82
C GLY A 21 -7.87 1.39 -4.54
N LEU A 22 -7.18 0.47 -3.88
CA LEU A 22 -6.77 -0.82 -4.47
C LEU A 22 -7.96 -1.76 -4.75
N ILE A 23 -9.01 -1.71 -3.91
CA ILE A 23 -10.27 -2.42 -4.18
C ILE A 23 -10.93 -1.83 -5.43
N HIS A 24 -10.91 -0.51 -5.60
CA HIS A 24 -11.45 0.14 -6.78
C HIS A 24 -10.62 -0.15 -8.04
N VAL A 25 -9.29 -0.25 -7.93
CA VAL A 25 -8.42 -0.73 -9.02
C VAL A 25 -8.88 -2.10 -9.49
N LYS A 26 -9.11 -3.06 -8.57
CA LYS A 26 -9.63 -4.38 -8.92
C LYS A 26 -10.93 -4.29 -9.70
N GLN A 27 -11.88 -3.47 -9.22
CA GLN A 27 -13.16 -3.28 -9.90
C GLN A 27 -12.98 -2.73 -11.32
N GLN A 28 -12.16 -1.69 -11.50
CA GLN A 28 -11.92 -1.09 -12.81
C GLN A 28 -11.27 -2.07 -13.79
N ILE A 29 -10.31 -2.89 -13.33
CA ILE A 29 -9.72 -3.96 -14.15
C ILE A 29 -10.79 -4.97 -14.61
N SER A 30 -11.69 -5.40 -13.72
CA SER A 30 -12.77 -6.34 -14.07
C SER A 30 -13.75 -5.77 -15.11
N GLU A 31 -13.84 -4.44 -15.20
CA GLU A 31 -14.64 -3.69 -16.16
C GLU A 31 -13.84 -3.26 -17.41
N LEU A 32 -12.61 -3.78 -17.58
CA LEU A 32 -11.69 -3.48 -18.69
C LEU A 32 -11.26 -2.00 -18.76
N ARG A 33 -11.41 -1.23 -17.67
CA ARG A 33 -11.00 0.17 -17.53
C ARG A 33 -9.56 0.28 -17.02
N TYR A 34 -8.63 -0.21 -17.85
CA TYR A 34 -7.22 -0.36 -17.45
C TYR A 34 -6.51 0.96 -17.23
N GLU A 35 -6.75 1.99 -18.06
CA GLU A 35 -6.05 3.28 -17.92
C GLU A 35 -6.40 3.96 -16.59
N GLU A 36 -7.69 3.97 -16.25
CA GLU A 36 -8.18 4.48 -14.97
C GLU A 36 -7.63 3.67 -13.79
N ALA A 37 -7.63 2.34 -13.92
CA ALA A 37 -7.12 1.44 -12.89
C ALA A 37 -5.63 1.68 -12.62
N LEU A 38 -4.84 1.89 -13.67
CA LEU A 38 -3.41 2.16 -13.55
C LEU A 38 -3.13 3.54 -12.96
N GLY A 39 -3.94 4.55 -13.31
CA GLY A 39 -3.87 5.86 -12.68
C GLY A 39 -4.11 5.77 -11.17
N LEU A 40 -5.15 5.07 -10.75
CA LEU A 40 -5.45 4.90 -9.32
C LEU A 40 -4.40 4.03 -8.60
N LEU A 41 -3.87 3.00 -9.27
CA LEU A 41 -2.77 2.19 -8.74
C LEU A 41 -1.51 3.03 -8.51
N GLN A 42 -1.22 3.98 -9.40
CA GLN A 42 -0.12 4.93 -9.26
C GLN A 42 -0.36 5.88 -8.06
N ASP A 43 -1.58 6.38 -7.88
CA ASP A 43 -1.94 7.19 -6.70
C ASP A 43 -1.78 6.39 -5.40
N SER A 44 -2.19 5.12 -5.38
CA SER A 44 -1.98 4.20 -4.26
C SER A 44 -0.48 4.00 -3.96
N MET A 45 0.36 3.85 -4.99
CA MET A 45 1.82 3.78 -4.81
C MET A 45 2.40 5.04 -4.17
N LEU A 46 1.93 6.23 -4.58
CA LEU A 46 2.36 7.50 -3.98
C LEU A 46 1.95 7.58 -2.50
N GLY A 47 0.75 7.11 -2.16
CA GLY A 47 0.29 6.98 -0.78
C GLY A 47 1.20 6.07 0.04
N ILE A 48 1.55 4.88 -0.48
CA ILE A 48 2.46 3.93 0.16
C ILE A 48 3.84 4.57 0.41
N ALA A 49 4.40 5.26 -0.59
CA ALA A 49 5.69 5.94 -0.48
C ALA A 49 5.66 7.08 0.55
N SER A 50 4.55 7.83 0.63
CA SER A 50 4.35 8.89 1.62
C SER A 50 4.34 8.33 3.05
N ILE A 51 3.68 7.19 3.27
CA ILE A 51 3.66 6.50 4.57
C ILE A 51 5.07 6.02 4.94
N GLU A 52 5.79 5.38 4.02
CA GLU A 52 7.16 4.93 4.25
C GLU A 52 8.09 6.07 4.67
N GLN A 53 8.02 7.21 3.97
CA GLN A 53 8.80 8.40 4.30
C GLN A 53 8.41 8.98 5.66
N SER A 54 7.11 8.95 6.00
CA SER A 54 6.59 9.46 7.27
C SER A 54 7.00 8.59 8.47
N ILE A 55 7.14 7.28 8.27
CA ILE A 55 7.59 6.32 9.29
C ILE A 55 9.11 6.34 9.45
N ALA A 56 9.87 6.70 8.41
CA ALA A 56 11.34 6.64 8.44
C ALA A 56 12.00 7.33 9.65
N PRO A 57 11.60 8.55 10.08
CA PRO A 57 12.17 9.20 11.27
C PRO A 57 11.82 8.51 12.59
N MET A 58 10.82 7.62 12.61
CA MET A 58 10.41 6.87 13.81
C MET A 58 11.27 5.62 14.02
N LYS A 59 12.03 5.18 13.01
CA LYS A 59 12.85 3.95 13.01
C LYS A 59 13.87 3.89 14.15
N GLU A 60 14.37 5.03 14.59
CA GLU A 60 15.34 5.10 15.69
C GLU A 60 14.72 4.75 17.06
N LYS A 61 13.40 4.85 17.19
CA LYS A 61 12.69 4.75 18.49
C LYS A 61 11.65 3.64 18.53
N VAL A 62 11.21 3.16 17.36
CA VAL A 62 10.17 2.16 17.23
C VAL A 62 10.72 0.99 16.41
N PRO A 63 10.71 -0.25 16.94
CA PRO A 63 11.12 -1.42 16.18
C PRO A 63 10.14 -1.62 15.02
N MET A 64 10.60 -1.37 13.80
CA MET A 64 9.76 -1.40 12.60
C MET A 64 9.41 -2.80 12.09
N GLY A 65 9.69 -3.85 12.87
CA GLY A 65 9.36 -5.23 12.54
C GLY A 65 9.66 -5.57 11.08
N ASN A 66 8.65 -6.06 10.38
CA ASN A 66 8.74 -6.46 8.97
C ASN A 66 8.32 -5.36 7.98
N ILE A 67 8.04 -4.12 8.41
CA ILE A 67 7.51 -3.06 7.55
C ILE A 67 8.36 -2.88 6.28
N SER A 68 9.69 -2.84 6.42
CA SER A 68 10.58 -2.61 5.26
C SER A 68 10.55 -3.76 4.24
N LEU A 69 10.45 -5.00 4.73
CA LEU A 69 10.35 -6.20 3.89
C LEU A 69 9.01 -6.19 3.13
N LEU A 70 7.91 -6.02 3.87
CA LEU A 70 6.55 -5.99 3.32
C LEU A 70 6.35 -4.82 2.35
N THR A 71 6.97 -3.66 2.61
CA THR A 71 6.96 -2.51 1.69
C THR A 71 7.63 -2.86 0.36
N SER A 72 8.77 -3.56 0.41
CA SER A 72 9.50 -3.96 -0.78
C SER A 72 8.73 -5.01 -1.58
N GLU A 73 8.12 -5.98 -0.90
CA GLU A 73 7.25 -6.99 -1.50
C GLU A 73 6.05 -6.36 -2.21
N LEU A 74 5.32 -5.47 -1.53
CA LEU A 74 4.18 -4.76 -2.10
C LEU A 74 4.57 -3.96 -3.35
N LYS A 75 5.66 -3.18 -3.29
CA LYS A 75 6.16 -2.42 -4.45
C LYS A 75 6.51 -3.33 -5.63
N ASN A 76 7.17 -4.46 -5.37
CA ASN A 76 7.52 -5.42 -6.42
C ASN A 76 6.26 -6.03 -7.07
N ASN A 77 5.23 -6.35 -6.28
CA ASN A 77 3.97 -6.86 -6.80
C ASN A 77 3.27 -5.83 -7.69
N ILE A 78 3.29 -4.54 -7.32
CA ILE A 78 2.73 -3.48 -8.16
C ILE A 78 3.55 -3.31 -9.44
N ILE A 79 4.89 -3.32 -9.37
CA ILE A 79 5.76 -3.26 -10.55
C ILE A 79 5.46 -4.42 -11.51
N ASN A 80 5.23 -5.63 -10.99
CA ASN A 80 4.89 -6.79 -11.82
C ASN A 80 3.56 -6.61 -12.57
N VAL A 81 2.59 -5.91 -12.00
CA VAL A 81 1.34 -5.54 -12.69
C VAL A 81 1.64 -4.61 -13.87
N LEU A 82 2.42 -3.55 -13.64
CA LEU A 82 2.79 -2.60 -14.70
C LEU A 82 3.55 -3.28 -15.84
N VAL A 83 4.51 -4.15 -15.52
CA VAL A 83 5.29 -4.90 -16.50
C VAL A 83 4.41 -5.83 -17.36
N ASN A 84 3.39 -6.48 -16.77
CA ASN A 84 2.49 -7.32 -17.56
C ASN A 84 1.55 -6.50 -18.42
N TYR A 85 1.08 -5.34 -17.94
CA TYR A 85 0.33 -4.40 -18.75
C TYR A 85 1.12 -3.91 -19.97
N GLU A 86 2.36 -3.44 -19.77
CA GLU A 86 3.24 -2.98 -20.85
C GLU A 86 3.53 -4.06 -21.89
N LYS A 87 3.57 -5.33 -21.47
CA LYS A 87 3.78 -6.49 -22.35
C LYS A 87 2.49 -6.96 -23.05
N GLY A 88 1.37 -6.26 -22.86
CA GLY A 88 0.07 -6.62 -23.42
C GLY A 88 -0.55 -7.89 -22.81
N ARG A 89 -0.10 -8.31 -21.62
CA ARG A 89 -0.57 -9.54 -20.95
C ARG A 89 -1.66 -9.23 -19.93
N GLN A 90 -2.71 -8.57 -20.42
CA GLN A 90 -3.80 -8.05 -19.58
C GLN A 90 -4.61 -9.17 -18.89
N GLU A 91 -4.61 -10.36 -19.48
CA GLU A 91 -5.28 -11.56 -18.96
C GLU A 91 -4.77 -12.02 -17.58
N PHE A 92 -3.58 -11.58 -17.16
CA PHE A 92 -3.03 -11.90 -15.84
C PHE A 92 -3.24 -10.79 -14.80
N ILE A 93 -3.58 -9.58 -15.23
CA ILE A 93 -3.57 -8.40 -14.34
C ILE A 93 -4.60 -8.52 -13.22
N GLU A 94 -5.80 -8.99 -13.52
CA GLU A 94 -6.86 -9.15 -12.53
C GLU A 94 -6.43 -10.07 -11.38
N GLY A 95 -5.91 -11.25 -11.72
CA GLY A 95 -5.40 -12.21 -10.74
C GLY A 95 -4.19 -11.68 -9.96
N GLN A 96 -3.33 -10.87 -10.59
CA GLN A 96 -2.21 -10.24 -9.89
C GLN A 96 -2.65 -9.17 -8.89
N ILE A 97 -3.62 -8.34 -9.26
CA ILE A 97 -4.18 -7.34 -8.34
C ILE A 97 -4.79 -8.03 -7.12
N GLU A 98 -5.59 -9.07 -7.33
CA GLU A 98 -6.24 -9.80 -6.24
C GLU A 98 -5.28 -10.56 -5.34
N VAL A 99 -4.41 -11.39 -5.93
CA VAL A 99 -3.61 -12.36 -5.15
C VAL A 99 -2.25 -11.79 -4.74
N GLN A 100 -1.69 -10.85 -5.50
CA GLN A 100 -0.37 -10.29 -5.19
C GLN A 100 -0.51 -8.93 -4.50
N VAL A 101 -1.14 -7.96 -5.16
CA VAL A 101 -1.19 -6.57 -4.65
C VAL A 101 -2.05 -6.45 -3.40
N LEU A 102 -3.31 -6.89 -3.45
CA LEU A 102 -4.22 -6.77 -2.31
C LEU A 102 -3.74 -7.57 -1.09
N LEU A 103 -3.31 -8.83 -1.28
CA LEU A 103 -2.82 -9.63 -0.16
C LEU A 103 -1.54 -9.04 0.48
N SER A 104 -0.56 -8.64 -0.32
CA SER A 104 0.67 -8.02 0.21
C SER A 104 0.39 -6.66 0.86
N PHE A 105 -0.57 -5.89 0.34
CA PHE A 105 -1.03 -4.66 0.97
C PHE A 105 -1.67 -4.92 2.33
N MET A 106 -2.52 -5.94 2.45
CA MET A 106 -3.16 -6.29 3.73
C MET A 106 -2.13 -6.67 4.79
N SER A 107 -1.14 -7.48 4.45
CA SER A 107 -0.04 -7.82 5.38
C SER A 107 0.78 -6.59 5.78
N TRP A 108 1.07 -5.71 4.82
CA TRP A 108 1.78 -4.46 5.08
C TRP A 108 0.99 -3.52 6.00
N LYS A 109 -0.30 -3.34 5.72
CA LYS A 109 -1.24 -2.55 6.53
C LYS A 109 -1.31 -3.08 7.96
N GLU A 110 -1.50 -4.40 8.14
CA GLU A 110 -1.61 -5.03 9.45
C GLU A 110 -0.34 -4.81 10.29
N GLU A 111 0.84 -4.97 9.71
CA GLU A 111 2.11 -4.75 10.42
C GLU A 111 2.29 -3.27 10.82
N ILE A 112 1.91 -2.32 9.97
CA ILE A 112 1.91 -0.89 10.33
C ILE A 112 0.94 -0.61 11.47
N GLU A 113 -0.28 -1.11 11.39
CA GLU A 113 -1.29 -0.90 12.43
C GLU A 113 -0.86 -1.49 13.76
N LYS A 114 -0.33 -2.71 13.76
CA LYS A 114 0.21 -3.40 14.94
C LYS A 114 1.32 -2.59 15.61
N ILE A 115 2.20 -1.96 14.82
CA ILE A 115 3.31 -1.18 15.34
C ILE A 115 2.85 0.21 15.80
N LEU A 116 1.99 0.90 15.05
CA LEU A 116 1.67 2.30 15.31
C LEU A 116 0.47 2.53 16.24
N LYS A 117 -0.57 1.68 16.22
CA LYS A 117 -1.77 1.85 17.06
C LYS A 117 -1.46 1.95 18.57
N PRO A 118 -0.52 1.19 19.16
CA PRO A 118 -0.20 1.30 20.58
C PRO A 118 0.23 2.70 21.02
N TYR A 119 0.83 3.50 20.13
CA TYR A 119 1.37 4.83 20.45
C TYR A 119 0.31 5.95 20.48
N ILE A 120 -0.93 5.67 20.06
CA ILE A 120 -2.05 6.63 20.10
C ILE A 120 -3.18 6.22 21.06
N LEU A 121 -3.11 5.00 21.61
CA LEU A 121 -4.06 4.46 22.59
C LEU A 121 -3.53 4.55 24.03
N SER A 122 -2.35 5.13 24.22
CA SER A 122 -1.65 5.29 25.51
C SER A 122 -1.78 6.69 26.08
#